data_AF-A0A447RQH4-F1
#
_entry.id   AF-A0A447RQH4-F1
#
_cell.length_a   1.000
_cell.length_b   1.000
_cell.length_c   1.000
_cell.angle_alpha   90.00
_cell.angle_beta   90.00
_cell.angle_gamma   90.00
#
_symmetry.space_group_name_H-M   'P 1'
#
loop_
_entity.id
_entity.type
_entity.pdbx_description
1 polymer ?
#
loop_
_entity_poly.entity_id
_entity_poly.type
_entity_poly.pdbx_seq_one_letter_code
_entity_poly.pdbx_strand_id
1 'polypeptide(L)'
;MLSLNAFESGMLFEQQLIEDESRLRYQACADFWRRHCYPLTRDIAAVIHDVWKGPRDLLKSLDRWLQGEAPQLKSPPAPNETLAERHQQIIARIDSLKQQWREQVGEIEGVLENSGLDRRKFNRGNPGQVDGESERLGAGRDVKLPAA
;
A
#
# COMPACT_ATOMS: atom_id res chain seq x y z
N MET A 1 43.84 5.70 -8.89
CA MET A 1 44.04 7.04 -8.31
C MET A 1 43.32 7.27 -6.98
N LEU A 2 42.70 6.26 -6.34
CA LEU A 2 42.01 6.41 -5.04
C LEU A 2 42.88 6.09 -3.81
N SER A 3 44.05 5.49 -3.99
CA SER A 3 44.93 5.07 -2.88
C SER A 3 45.90 6.15 -2.40
N LEU A 4 46.22 7.17 -3.22
CA LEU A 4 47.23 8.17 -2.87
C LEU A 4 46.78 9.11 -1.72
N ASN A 5 45.48 9.34 -1.57
CA ASN A 5 44.91 10.24 -0.54
C ASN A 5 43.93 9.49 0.40
N ALA A 6 44.14 8.20 0.66
CA ALA A 6 43.24 7.40 1.49
C ALA A 6 43.07 7.98 2.91
N PHE A 7 44.13 8.59 3.46
CA PHE A 7 44.11 9.24 4.78
C PHE A 7 43.24 10.49 4.81
N GLU A 8 43.31 11.34 3.77
CA GLU A 8 42.49 12.56 3.66
C GLU A 8 41.04 12.26 3.27
N SER A 9 40.80 11.13 2.60
CA SER A 9 39.49 10.72 2.08
C SER A 9 38.71 9.81 3.02
N GLY A 10 39.27 9.44 4.18
CA GLY A 10 38.64 8.49 5.13
C GLY A 10 38.40 7.10 4.55
N MET A 11 39.12 6.74 3.48
CA MET A 11 38.94 5.48 2.76
C MET A 11 39.87 4.41 3.34
N LEU A 12 39.38 3.16 3.42
CA LEU A 12 40.18 2.02 3.87
C LEU A 12 41.41 1.85 2.96
N PHE A 13 42.57 1.54 3.56
CA PHE A 13 43.81 1.27 2.82
C PHE A 13 43.69 0.05 1.90
N GLU A 14 42.90 -0.95 2.31
CA GLU A 14 42.61 -2.15 1.52
C GLU A 14 41.12 -2.16 1.16
N GLN A 15 40.84 -1.94 -0.13
CA GLN A 15 39.49 -2.04 -0.68
C GLN A 15 39.35 -3.40 -1.40
N GLN A 16 38.33 -4.17 -1.02
CA GLN A 16 37.95 -5.38 -1.74
C GLN A 16 36.82 -5.06 -2.71
N LEU A 17 36.99 -5.46 -3.96
CA LEU A 17 35.93 -5.34 -4.96
C LEU A 17 34.90 -6.45 -4.72
N ILE A 18 33.63 -6.05 -4.53
CA ILE A 18 32.51 -6.98 -4.51
C ILE A 18 31.93 -7.03 -5.91
N GLU A 19 32.09 -8.17 -6.59
CA GLU A 19 31.58 -8.36 -7.97
C GLU A 19 30.08 -8.66 -8.00
N ASP A 20 29.57 -9.37 -6.97
CA ASP A 20 28.15 -9.71 -6.85
C ASP A 20 27.59 -9.28 -5.49
N GLU A 21 26.80 -8.21 -5.51
CA GLU A 21 26.12 -7.67 -4.33
C GLU A 21 24.77 -8.36 -4.04
N SER A 22 24.31 -9.30 -4.90
CA SER A 22 22.96 -9.88 -4.82
C SER A 22 22.68 -10.50 -3.45
N ARG A 23 23.68 -11.20 -2.88
CA ARG A 23 23.57 -11.79 -1.54
C ARG A 23 23.42 -10.73 -0.45
N LEU A 24 24.19 -9.65 -0.53
CA LEU A 24 24.17 -8.56 0.45
C LEU A 24 22.83 -7.82 0.41
N ARG A 25 22.32 -7.53 -0.79
CA ARG A 25 21.00 -6.91 -1.00
C ARG A 25 19.87 -7.78 -0.45
N TYR A 26 19.94 -9.09 -0.71
CA TYR A 26 18.96 -10.03 -0.15
C TYR A 26 19.02 -10.09 1.37
N GLN A 27 20.21 -10.12 1.97
CA GLN A 27 20.36 -10.08 3.43
C GLN A 27 19.78 -8.80 4.02
N ALA A 28 20.12 -7.63 3.46
CA ALA A 28 19.56 -6.36 3.92
C ALA A 28 18.02 -6.32 3.82
N CYS A 29 17.45 -6.82 2.71
CA CYS A 29 16.02 -6.88 2.52
C CYS A 29 15.34 -7.87 3.49
N ALA A 30 15.94 -9.03 3.72
CA ALA A 30 15.46 -10.01 4.69
C ALA A 30 15.49 -9.46 6.13
N ASP A 31 16.53 -8.71 6.48
CA ASP A 31 16.68 -8.07 7.80
C ASP A 31 15.64 -6.99 8.01
N PHE A 32 15.42 -6.14 6.99
CA PHE A 32 14.33 -5.18 6.97
C PHE A 32 12.97 -5.88 7.19
N TRP A 33 12.71 -6.96 6.44
CA TRP A 33 11.47 -7.72 6.56
C TRP A 33 11.26 -8.28 7.97
N ARG A 34 12.30 -8.89 8.57
CA ARG A 34 12.23 -9.42 9.94
C ARG A 34 11.94 -8.32 10.97
N ARG A 35 12.53 -7.15 10.81
CA ARG A 35 12.36 -6.03 11.75
C ARG A 35 11.00 -5.34 11.62
N HIS A 36 10.48 -5.22 10.40
CA HIS A 36 9.31 -4.38 10.12
C HIS A 36 8.03 -5.17 9.82
N CYS A 37 8.11 -6.42 9.33
CA CYS A 37 6.94 -7.21 8.95
C CYS A 37 6.56 -8.28 9.99
N TYR A 38 7.54 -8.88 10.70
CA TYR A 38 7.23 -9.89 11.72
C TYR A 38 6.45 -9.38 12.95
N PRO A 39 6.66 -8.14 13.45
CA PRO A 39 5.91 -7.66 14.61
C PRO A 39 4.50 -7.15 14.27
N LEU A 40 4.09 -7.21 12.99
CA LEU A 40 2.79 -6.69 12.57
C LEU A 40 1.65 -7.62 12.98
N THR A 41 0.50 -7.01 13.23
CA THR A 41 -0.75 -7.72 13.49
C THR A 41 -1.23 -8.43 12.20
N ARG A 42 -2.05 -9.47 12.36
CA ARG A 42 -2.47 -10.36 11.27
C ARG A 42 -3.18 -9.63 10.12
N ASP A 43 -4.00 -8.65 10.44
CA ASP A 43 -4.70 -7.77 9.50
C ASP A 43 -3.74 -6.97 8.61
N ILE A 44 -2.74 -6.32 9.21
CA ILE A 44 -1.73 -5.56 8.45
C ILE A 44 -0.84 -6.52 7.66
N ALA A 45 -0.41 -7.61 8.30
CA ALA A 45 0.42 -8.62 7.66
C ALA A 45 -0.26 -9.25 6.44
N ALA A 46 -1.58 -9.46 6.49
CA ALA A 46 -2.36 -9.96 5.35
C ALA A 46 -2.27 -9.00 4.16
N VAL A 47 -2.49 -7.69 4.39
CA VAL A 47 -2.41 -6.66 3.34
C VAL A 47 -1.01 -6.59 2.72
N ILE A 48 0.04 -6.71 3.53
CA ILE A 48 1.42 -6.71 3.03
C ILE A 48 1.71 -8.00 2.25
N HIS A 49 1.34 -9.15 2.79
CA HIS A 49 1.54 -10.46 2.16
C HIS A 49 0.85 -10.58 0.80
N ASP A 50 -0.22 -9.84 0.65
CA ASP A 50 -0.99 -9.69 -0.55
C ASP A 50 -0.24 -8.94 -1.65
N VAL A 51 0.64 -7.99 -1.31
CA VAL A 51 1.50 -7.29 -2.28
C VAL A 51 2.82 -8.02 -2.49
N TRP A 52 3.45 -8.50 -1.41
CA TRP A 52 4.73 -9.18 -1.43
C TRP A 52 4.67 -10.45 -0.59
N LYS A 53 4.92 -11.63 -1.18
CA LYS A 53 4.83 -12.90 -0.43
C LYS A 53 5.98 -13.09 0.55
N GLY A 54 7.07 -12.35 0.38
CA GLY A 54 8.22 -12.35 1.28
C GLY A 54 9.33 -11.40 0.81
N PRO A 55 10.51 -11.46 1.46
CA PRO A 55 11.61 -10.52 1.20
C PRO A 55 12.16 -10.60 -0.22
N ARG A 56 12.09 -11.75 -0.91
CA ARG A 56 12.49 -11.85 -2.33
C ARG A 56 11.60 -11.02 -3.25
N ASP A 57 10.29 -11.07 -3.04
CA ASP A 57 9.33 -10.30 -3.84
C ASP A 57 9.47 -8.80 -3.56
N LEU A 58 9.70 -8.43 -2.30
CA LEU A 58 10.00 -7.06 -1.92
C LEU A 58 11.27 -6.57 -2.62
N LEU A 59 12.37 -7.33 -2.54
CA LEU A 59 13.63 -6.98 -3.18
C LEU A 59 13.46 -6.77 -4.69
N LYS A 60 12.75 -7.68 -5.37
CA LYS A 60 12.46 -7.57 -6.81
C LYS A 60 11.74 -6.26 -7.17
N SER A 61 10.84 -5.78 -6.31
CA SER A 61 10.16 -4.50 -6.52
C SER A 61 11.06 -3.28 -6.25
N LEU A 62 12.08 -3.45 -5.41
CA LEU A 62 13.04 -2.42 -5.03
C LEU A 62 14.29 -2.36 -5.92
N ASP A 63 14.63 -3.43 -6.65
CA ASP A 63 15.90 -3.57 -7.38
C ASP A 63 16.23 -2.38 -8.28
N ARG A 64 15.22 -1.83 -8.97
CA ARG A 64 15.37 -0.66 -9.86
C ARG A 64 15.67 0.66 -9.13
N TRP A 65 15.41 0.71 -7.84
CA TRP A 65 15.53 1.90 -6.97
C TRP A 65 16.74 1.82 -6.05
N LEU A 66 17.33 0.63 -5.88
CA LEU A 66 18.56 0.43 -5.12
C LEU A 66 19.81 0.88 -5.89
N GLN A 67 19.66 1.22 -7.17
CA GLN A 67 20.74 1.70 -8.03
C GLN A 67 20.58 3.19 -8.28
N GLY A 68 21.63 3.96 -8.00
CA GLY A 68 21.66 5.40 -8.26
C GLY A 68 21.01 6.25 -7.15
N GLU A 69 20.39 7.36 -7.56
CA GLU A 69 19.79 8.30 -6.62
C GLU A 69 18.47 7.79 -6.02
N ALA A 70 18.26 8.07 -4.74
CA ALA A 70 17.04 7.67 -4.04
C ALA A 70 15.81 8.35 -4.67
N PRO A 71 14.73 7.60 -4.96
CA PRO A 71 13.54 8.18 -5.56
C PRO A 71 12.84 9.15 -4.60
N GLN A 72 12.30 10.24 -5.16
CA GLN A 72 11.47 11.16 -4.40
C GLN A 72 10.01 10.71 -4.41
N LEU A 73 9.44 10.55 -3.20
CA LEU A 73 8.03 10.25 -3.03
C LEU A 73 7.22 11.54 -3.16
N LYS A 74 6.18 11.53 -4.02
CA LYS A 74 5.28 12.70 -4.19
C LYS A 74 4.50 13.05 -2.93
N SER A 75 4.20 12.04 -2.11
CA SER A 75 3.46 12.20 -0.86
C SER A 75 4.10 11.28 0.18
N PRO A 76 5.21 11.69 0.79
CA PRO A 76 5.87 10.87 1.79
C PRO A 76 4.98 10.74 3.03
N PRO A 77 5.03 9.59 3.74
CA PRO A 77 4.43 9.47 5.05
C PRO A 77 5.11 10.43 6.05
N ALA A 78 4.47 10.69 7.18
CA ALA A 78 5.09 11.48 8.22
C ALA A 78 6.34 10.74 8.76
N PRO A 79 7.41 11.46 9.17
CA PRO A 79 8.73 10.87 9.40
C PRO A 79 8.77 9.77 10.47
N ASN A 80 7.85 9.78 11.43
CA ASN A 80 7.75 8.79 12.50
C ASN A 80 6.47 7.95 12.44
N GLU A 81 5.75 8.01 11.32
CA GLU A 81 4.50 7.28 11.15
C GLU A 81 4.78 5.79 10.91
N THR A 82 4.16 4.95 11.72
CA THR A 82 4.23 3.50 11.60
C THR A 82 3.17 2.97 10.63
N LEU A 83 3.42 1.78 10.08
CA LEU A 83 2.42 1.07 9.26
C LEU A 83 1.12 0.83 10.05
N ALA A 84 1.21 0.61 11.36
CA ALA A 84 0.06 0.42 12.23
C ALA A 84 -0.78 1.69 12.38
N GLU A 85 -0.16 2.84 12.65
CA GLU A 85 -0.87 4.12 12.74
C GLU A 85 -1.53 4.49 11.42
N ARG A 86 -0.81 4.32 10.30
CA ARG A 86 -1.36 4.55 8.97
C ARG A 86 -2.55 3.65 8.68
N HIS A 87 -2.43 2.35 8.99
CA HIS A 87 -3.51 1.40 8.81
C HIS A 87 -4.74 1.81 9.63
N GLN A 88 -4.55 2.16 10.90
CA GLN A 88 -5.63 2.62 11.77
C GLN A 88 -6.33 3.88 11.23
N GLN A 89 -5.58 4.86 10.72
CA GLN A 89 -6.14 6.06 10.10
C GLN A 89 -6.99 5.75 8.86
N ILE A 90 -6.53 4.81 8.03
CA ILE A 90 -7.26 4.36 6.84
C ILE A 90 -8.57 3.68 7.25
N ILE A 91 -8.52 2.75 8.21
CA ILE A 91 -9.70 2.05 8.72
C ILE A 91 -10.71 3.04 9.33
N ALA A 92 -10.25 3.97 10.18
CA ALA A 92 -11.12 4.99 10.77
C ALA A 92 -11.82 5.85 9.70
N ARG A 93 -11.11 6.20 8.62
CA ARG A 93 -11.69 6.94 7.50
C ARG A 93 -12.73 6.13 6.73
N ILE A 94 -12.46 4.84 6.50
CA ILE A 94 -13.41 3.93 5.86
C ILE A 94 -14.67 3.77 6.72
N ASP A 95 -14.50 3.61 8.03
CA ASP A 95 -15.64 3.40 8.92
C ASP A 95 -16.49 4.66 9.08
N SER A 96 -15.87 5.84 9.12
CA SER A 96 -16.60 7.11 9.05
C SER A 96 -17.42 7.24 7.77
N LEU A 97 -16.85 6.85 6.61
CA LEU A 97 -17.58 6.86 5.34
C LEU A 97 -18.76 5.86 5.37
N LYS A 98 -18.54 4.65 5.88
CA LYS A 98 -19.60 3.64 6.01
C LYS A 98 -20.71 4.09 6.95
N GLN A 99 -20.37 4.79 8.03
CA GLN A 99 -21.34 5.35 8.95
C GLN A 99 -22.21 6.41 8.26
N GLN A 100 -21.58 7.40 7.62
CA GLN A 100 -22.28 8.44 6.87
C GLN A 100 -23.18 7.85 5.79
N TRP A 101 -22.71 6.82 5.09
CA TRP A 101 -23.52 6.09 4.11
C TRP A 101 -24.77 5.47 4.74
N ARG A 102 -24.63 4.75 5.87
CA ARG A 102 -25.78 4.13 6.56
C ARG A 102 -26.78 5.13 7.11
N GLU A 103 -26.29 6.28 7.58
CA GLU A 103 -27.15 7.37 8.08
C GLU A 103 -27.94 8.02 6.94
N GLN A 104 -27.32 8.19 5.77
CA GLN A 104 -27.93 8.89 4.64
C GLN A 104 -28.66 7.99 3.66
N VAL A 105 -28.50 6.66 3.72
CA VAL A 105 -29.09 5.73 2.73
C VAL A 105 -30.61 5.85 2.62
N GLY A 106 -31.31 6.17 3.72
CA GLY A 106 -32.75 6.40 3.71
C GLY A 106 -33.15 7.70 2.97
N GLU A 107 -32.33 8.73 3.08
CA GLU A 107 -32.53 10.01 2.38
C GLU A 107 -32.16 9.94 0.90
N ILE A 108 -31.24 9.03 0.54
CA ILE A 108 -30.80 8.84 -0.86
C ILE A 108 -31.99 8.48 -1.75
N GLU A 109 -32.94 7.65 -1.31
CA GLU A 109 -34.14 7.32 -2.09
C GLU A 109 -34.99 8.57 -2.37
N GLY A 110 -35.24 9.40 -1.35
CA GLY A 110 -36.00 10.64 -1.51
C GLY A 110 -35.28 11.67 -2.40
N VAL A 111 -33.95 11.77 -2.31
CA VAL A 111 -33.16 12.63 -3.19
C VAL A 111 -33.21 12.11 -4.63
N LEU A 112 -33.03 10.81 -4.86
CA LEU A 112 -33.13 10.18 -6.18
C LEU A 112 -34.51 10.44 -6.81
N GLU A 113 -35.59 10.21 -6.06
CA GLU A 113 -36.96 10.41 -6.55
C GLU A 113 -37.24 11.86 -6.94
N ASN A 114 -36.64 12.83 -6.22
CA ASN A 114 -36.83 14.27 -6.43
C ASN A 114 -35.77 14.91 -7.35
N SER A 115 -34.72 14.19 -7.75
CA SER A 115 -33.59 14.71 -8.53
C SER A 115 -33.85 14.86 -10.04
N GLY A 116 -35.08 14.69 -10.51
CA GLY A 116 -35.45 14.86 -11.92
C GLY A 116 -34.92 13.75 -12.84
N LEU A 117 -34.54 12.59 -12.28
CA LEU A 117 -34.09 11.43 -13.05
C LEU A 117 -35.17 10.95 -14.00
N ASP A 118 -34.77 10.57 -15.21
CA ASP A 118 -35.68 10.00 -16.21
C ASP A 118 -36.20 8.63 -15.72
N ARG A 119 -37.39 8.67 -15.13
CA ARG A 119 -38.08 7.52 -14.53
C ARG A 119 -38.41 6.41 -15.53
N ARG A 120 -38.21 6.62 -16.83
CA ARG A 120 -38.29 5.56 -17.85
C ARG A 120 -37.08 4.62 -17.79
N LYS A 121 -35.90 5.12 -17.39
CA LYS A 121 -34.66 4.34 -17.33
C LYS A 121 -34.29 3.87 -15.92
N PHE A 122 -34.64 4.66 -14.91
CA PHE A 122 -34.40 4.33 -13.50
C PHE A 122 -35.73 4.26 -12.76
N ASN A 123 -36.26 3.04 -12.58
CA ASN A 123 -37.51 2.80 -11.87
C ASN A 123 -37.34 1.67 -10.85
N ARG A 124 -38.35 1.51 -9.98
CA ARG A 124 -38.32 0.54 -8.87
C ARG A 124 -38.13 -0.92 -9.30
N GLY A 125 -38.43 -1.25 -10.57
CA GLY A 125 -38.20 -2.57 -11.17
C GLY A 125 -36.96 -2.66 -12.07
N ASN A 126 -36.27 -1.55 -12.30
CA ASN A 126 -35.06 -1.46 -13.11
C ASN A 126 -34.16 -0.34 -12.55
N PRO A 127 -33.32 -0.63 -11.53
CA PRO A 127 -32.41 0.34 -10.93
C PRO A 127 -31.26 0.77 -11.86
N GLY A 128 -31.35 0.49 -13.17
CA GLY A 128 -30.24 0.61 -14.11
C GLY A 128 -29.32 -0.58 -13.94
N GLN A 129 -29.25 -1.42 -14.96
CA GLN A 129 -28.26 -2.50 -15.02
C GLN A 129 -26.88 -1.83 -15.00
N VAL A 130 -26.19 -1.95 -13.88
CA VAL A 130 -24.79 -1.53 -13.76
C VAL A 130 -24.03 -2.54 -14.61
N ASP A 131 -23.78 -2.19 -15.87
CA ASP A 131 -23.00 -3.02 -16.78
C ASP A 131 -21.68 -3.39 -16.08
N GLY A 132 -21.37 -4.69 -16.13
CA GLY A 132 -20.34 -5.37 -15.34
C GLY A 132 -18.89 -4.99 -15.62
N GLU A 133 -18.59 -3.71 -15.84
CA GLU A 133 -17.21 -3.20 -15.91
C GLU A 133 -16.62 -2.86 -14.53
N SER A 134 -17.42 -2.87 -13.46
CA SER A 134 -16.92 -2.73 -12.08
C SER A 134 -16.08 -3.92 -11.60
N GLU A 135 -16.09 -5.05 -12.31
CA GLU A 135 -15.24 -6.21 -12.00
C GLU A 135 -13.74 -5.95 -12.24
N ARG A 136 -13.38 -4.83 -12.89
CA ARG A 136 -11.97 -4.44 -13.11
C ARG A 136 -11.42 -3.40 -12.13
N LEU A 137 -12.29 -2.76 -11.34
CA LEU A 137 -11.87 -1.82 -10.27
C LEU A 137 -12.04 -2.43 -8.86
N GLY A 138 -12.67 -3.61 -8.77
CA GLY A 138 -12.94 -4.35 -7.54
C GLY A 138 -11.89 -5.42 -7.17
N ALA A 139 -10.65 -5.36 -7.67
CA ALA A 139 -9.55 -6.15 -7.09
C ALA A 139 -9.08 -5.57 -5.73
N GLY A 140 -10.01 -5.05 -4.94
CA GLY A 140 -9.87 -4.77 -3.52
C GLY A 140 -10.33 -6.02 -2.78
N ARG A 141 -9.35 -6.83 -2.40
CA ARG A 141 -9.51 -8.12 -1.74
C ARG A 141 -10.53 -8.06 -0.60
N ASP A 142 -11.29 -9.15 -0.47
CA ASP A 142 -12.20 -9.44 0.63
C ASP A 142 -11.60 -9.09 1.99
N VAL A 143 -11.88 -7.89 2.48
CA VAL A 143 -11.77 -7.59 3.91
C VAL A 143 -12.94 -8.30 4.56
N LYS A 144 -12.68 -9.54 4.98
CA LYS A 144 -13.60 -10.32 5.81
C LYS A 144 -13.80 -9.57 7.13
N LEU A 145 -14.88 -8.78 7.17
CA LEU A 145 -15.36 -8.12 8.39
C LEU A 145 -15.63 -9.21 9.44
N PRO A 146 -15.05 -9.15 10.66
CA PRO A 146 -15.54 -9.97 11.75
C PRO A 146 -16.95 -9.53 12.12
N ALA A 147 -17.82 -10.50 12.36
CA ALA A 147 -19.18 -10.27 12.83
C ALA A 147 -19.20 -9.92 14.33
N ALA A 148 -20.15 -9.03 14.66
CA ALA A 148 -20.54 -8.49 15.96
C ALA A 148 -19.71 -7.31 16.48
#